data_AF-A0A414ZGQ5-F1
#
_entry.id   AF-A0A414ZGQ5-F1
#
_cell.length_a   1.000
_cell.length_b   1.000
_cell.length_c   1.000
_cell.angle_alpha   90.00
_cell.angle_beta   90.00
_cell.angle_gamma   90.00
#
_symmetry.space_group_name_H-M   'P 1'
#
loop_
_entity.id
_entity.type
_entity.pdbx_description
1 polymer ?
#
loop_
_entity_poly.entity_id
_entity_poly.type
_entity_poly.pdbx_seq_one_letter_code
_entity_poly.pdbx_strand_id
1 'polypeptide(L)'
;SINEQCVRQLNGEVDESEIQNIMRYGRSDIDDEYFAIIKAEIEDFVDKVYNSIREFGYNLKTTPIVFVGGGAVVMKNFGSHDAKNISYNLDVKANARGYEQLATMGLKSTKRLS
;
A
#
# COMPACT_ATOMS: atom_id res chain seq x y z
N SER A 1 -17.42 1.05 1.47
CA SER A 1 -16.24 0.73 2.31
C SER A 1 -16.23 -0.77 2.61
N ILE A 2 -15.14 -1.33 3.13
CA ILE A 2 -15.08 -2.76 3.50
C ILE A 2 -16.21 -3.11 4.49
N ASN A 3 -16.41 -2.28 5.52
CA ASN A 3 -17.46 -2.51 6.51
C ASN A 3 -18.88 -2.44 5.92
N GLU A 4 -19.16 -1.54 4.97
CA GLU A 4 -20.44 -1.54 4.26
C GLU A 4 -20.71 -2.87 3.54
N GLN A 5 -19.68 -3.52 2.98
CA GLN A 5 -19.84 -4.81 2.30
C GLN A 5 -20.11 -5.94 3.29
N CYS A 6 -19.41 -5.97 4.42
CA CYS A 6 -19.66 -6.92 5.49
C CYS A 6 -21.10 -6.78 6.02
N VAL A 7 -21.56 -5.55 6.29
CA VAL A 7 -22.94 -5.29 6.74
C VAL A 7 -23.95 -5.70 5.67
N ARG A 8 -23.71 -5.37 4.40
CA ARG A 8 -24.63 -5.69 3.32
C ARG A 8 -24.79 -7.20 3.09
N GLN A 9 -23.73 -7.97 3.22
CA GLN A 9 -23.72 -9.39 2.86
C GLN A 9 -23.97 -10.31 4.06
N LEU A 10 -23.47 -9.94 5.24
CA LEU A 10 -23.48 -10.78 6.43
C LEU A 10 -24.21 -10.14 7.62
N ASN A 11 -24.74 -8.92 7.45
CA ASN A 11 -25.48 -8.18 8.47
C ASN A 11 -24.69 -7.99 9.79
N GLY A 12 -23.37 -7.80 9.68
CA GLY A 12 -22.49 -7.50 10.81
C GLY A 12 -21.28 -6.66 10.41
N GLU A 13 -20.80 -5.88 11.37
CA GLU A 13 -19.60 -5.05 11.24
C GLU A 13 -18.34 -5.82 11.69
N VAL A 14 -17.19 -5.40 11.18
CA VAL A 14 -15.87 -5.88 11.60
C VAL A 14 -15.11 -4.72 12.23
N ASP A 15 -14.40 -5.00 13.31
CA ASP A 15 -13.54 -4.01 13.94
C ASP A 15 -12.45 -3.53 12.96
N GLU A 16 -12.22 -2.22 12.94
CA GLU A 16 -11.24 -1.61 12.03
C GLU A 16 -9.83 -2.16 12.26
N SER A 17 -9.47 -2.52 13.50
CA SER A 17 -8.16 -3.11 13.80
C SER A 17 -7.98 -4.49 13.17
N GLU A 18 -9.05 -5.27 13.03
CA GLU A 18 -9.04 -6.56 12.32
C GLU A 18 -8.87 -6.37 10.82
N ILE A 19 -9.58 -5.42 10.22
CA ILE A 19 -9.40 -5.06 8.81
C ILE A 19 -7.94 -4.63 8.56
N GLN A 20 -7.38 -3.81 9.44
CA GLN A 20 -5.98 -3.37 9.35
C GLN A 20 -4.98 -4.50 9.55
N ASN A 21 -5.26 -5.46 10.43
CA ASN A 21 -4.43 -6.66 10.61
C ASN A 21 -4.41 -7.52 9.34
N ILE A 22 -5.57 -7.72 8.71
CA ILE A 22 -5.68 -8.42 7.43
C ILE A 22 -4.87 -7.69 6.34
N MET A 23 -5.02 -6.38 6.21
CA MET A 23 -4.23 -5.57 5.28
C MET A 23 -2.70 -5.74 5.51
N ARG A 24 -2.29 -5.78 6.78
CA ARG A 24 -0.87 -5.84 7.17
C ARG A 24 -0.25 -7.23 6.99
N TYR A 25 -0.99 -8.29 7.30
CA TYR A 25 -0.43 -9.65 7.40
C TYR A 25 -1.00 -10.64 6.39
N GLY A 26 -2.07 -10.29 5.67
CA GLY A 26 -2.73 -11.17 4.72
C GLY A 26 -3.56 -12.30 5.35
N ARG A 27 -3.72 -12.29 6.68
CA ARG A 27 -4.40 -13.33 7.45
C ARG A 27 -5.03 -12.75 8.72
N SER A 28 -6.09 -13.39 9.21
CA SER A 28 -6.68 -13.18 10.53
C SER A 28 -7.44 -14.45 10.95
N ASP A 29 -7.77 -14.56 12.23
CA ASP A 29 -8.53 -15.66 12.85
C ASP A 29 -10.04 -15.36 12.90
N ILE A 30 -10.51 -14.37 12.14
CA ILE A 30 -11.95 -14.07 11.99
C ILE A 30 -12.65 -15.15 11.16
N ASP A 31 -13.98 -15.12 11.18
CA ASP A 31 -14.81 -15.98 10.35
C ASP A 31 -14.50 -15.84 8.85
N ASP A 32 -14.45 -16.99 8.16
CA ASP A 32 -14.01 -17.12 6.76
C ASP A 32 -14.88 -16.31 5.79
N GLU A 33 -16.19 -16.14 6.07
CA GLU A 33 -17.09 -15.37 5.21
C GLU A 33 -16.72 -13.89 5.24
N TYR A 34 -16.42 -13.36 6.42
CA TYR A 34 -15.94 -11.98 6.59
C TYR A 34 -14.55 -11.80 5.97
N PHE A 35 -13.63 -12.75 6.21
CA PHE A 35 -12.29 -12.70 5.62
C PHE A 35 -12.35 -12.67 4.09
N ALA A 36 -13.22 -13.46 3.47
CA ALA A 36 -13.39 -13.50 2.02
C ALA A 36 -13.84 -12.14 1.45
N ILE A 37 -14.83 -11.48 2.09
CA ILE A 37 -15.30 -10.15 1.68
C ILE A 37 -14.19 -9.11 1.80
N ILE A 38 -13.51 -9.07 2.95
CA ILE A 38 -12.43 -8.12 3.22
C ILE A 38 -11.30 -8.30 2.20
N LYS A 39 -10.88 -9.56 1.97
CA LYS A 39 -9.83 -9.89 1.01
C LYS A 39 -10.22 -9.46 -0.41
N ALA A 40 -11.44 -9.73 -0.85
CA ALA A 40 -11.92 -9.33 -2.17
C ALA A 40 -11.87 -7.81 -2.36
N GLU A 41 -12.34 -7.03 -1.39
CA GLU A 41 -12.30 -5.57 -1.47
C GLU A 41 -10.87 -5.00 -1.46
N ILE A 42 -9.93 -5.66 -0.76
CA ILE A 42 -8.51 -5.30 -0.79
C ILE A 42 -7.89 -5.60 -2.16
N GLU A 43 -8.18 -6.78 -2.73
CA GLU A 43 -7.69 -7.17 -4.06
C GLU A 43 -8.25 -6.24 -5.15
N ASP A 44 -9.53 -5.89 -5.08
CA ASP A 44 -10.16 -4.90 -5.96
C ASP A 44 -9.50 -3.52 -5.87
N PHE A 45 -9.10 -3.10 -4.67
CA PHE A 45 -8.34 -1.86 -4.47
C PHE A 45 -6.95 -1.92 -5.14
N VAL A 46 -6.22 -3.03 -4.94
CA VAL A 46 -4.90 -3.25 -5.54
C VAL A 46 -4.98 -3.23 -7.07
N ASP A 47 -5.98 -3.88 -7.66
CA ASP A 47 -6.17 -3.88 -9.10
C ASP A 47 -6.48 -2.48 -9.65
N LYS A 48 -7.27 -1.68 -8.94
CA LYS A 48 -7.49 -0.26 -9.29
C LYS A 48 -6.20 0.53 -9.31
N VAL A 49 -5.29 0.32 -8.35
CA VAL A 49 -3.97 0.98 -8.33
C VAL A 49 -3.16 0.60 -9.57
N TYR A 50 -3.10 -0.68 -9.93
CA TYR A 50 -2.39 -1.12 -11.15
C TYR A 50 -3.02 -0.59 -12.43
N ASN A 51 -4.36 -0.53 -12.49
CA ASN A 51 -5.09 0.10 -13.60
C ASN A 51 -4.71 1.57 -13.73
N SER A 52 -4.71 2.34 -12.65
CA SER A 52 -4.33 3.75 -12.69
C SER A 52 -2.90 3.97 -13.20
N ILE A 53 -1.93 3.14 -12.78
CA ILE A 53 -0.55 3.22 -13.29
C ILE A 53 -0.52 3.02 -14.81
N ARG A 54 -1.31 2.07 -15.34
CA ARG A 54 -1.44 1.84 -16.79
C ARG A 54 -2.14 3.00 -17.50
N GLU A 55 -3.18 3.58 -16.90
CA GLU A 55 -3.90 4.74 -17.44
C GLU A 55 -3.00 5.98 -17.56
N PHE A 56 -2.04 6.15 -16.65
CA PHE A 56 -0.98 7.17 -16.77
C PHE A 56 0.07 6.85 -17.86
N GLY A 57 -0.07 5.73 -18.58
CA GLY A 57 0.81 5.34 -19.69
C GLY A 57 2.06 4.57 -19.26
N TYR A 58 2.18 4.17 -17.98
CA TYR A 58 3.33 3.39 -17.52
C TYR A 58 3.10 1.89 -17.72
N ASN A 59 4.11 1.22 -18.29
CA ASN A 59 4.08 -0.22 -18.49
C ASN A 59 4.61 -0.94 -17.24
N LEU A 60 3.73 -1.68 -16.56
CA LEU A 60 4.04 -2.42 -15.33
C LEU A 60 5.18 -3.45 -15.47
N LYS A 61 5.54 -3.88 -16.68
CA LYS A 61 6.63 -4.83 -16.94
C LYS A 61 7.98 -4.19 -17.21
N THR A 62 8.02 -2.91 -17.58
CA THR A 62 9.24 -2.24 -18.02
C THR A 62 9.59 -1.02 -17.18
N THR A 63 8.59 -0.37 -16.59
CA THR A 63 8.78 0.80 -15.74
C THR A 63 9.21 0.35 -14.34
N PRO A 64 10.36 0.79 -13.81
CA PRO A 64 10.68 0.56 -12.41
C PRO A 64 9.65 1.23 -11.50
N ILE A 65 9.04 0.47 -10.60
CA ILE A 65 8.01 0.95 -9.67
C ILE A 65 8.46 0.67 -8.24
N VAL A 66 8.36 1.68 -7.39
CA VAL A 66 8.63 1.55 -5.96
C VAL A 66 7.38 1.97 -5.19
N PHE A 67 6.71 1.01 -4.56
CA PHE A 67 5.65 1.33 -3.60
C PHE A 67 6.28 1.69 -2.25
N VAL A 68 5.85 2.81 -1.65
CA VAL A 68 6.44 3.33 -0.42
C VAL A 68 5.38 3.53 0.67
N GLY A 69 5.82 3.52 1.93
CA GLY A 69 4.98 3.86 3.09
C GLY A 69 4.01 2.75 3.52
N GLY A 70 3.02 3.09 4.33
CA GLY A 70 2.10 2.11 4.94
C GLY A 70 1.30 1.30 3.92
N GLY A 71 0.77 1.95 2.88
CA GLY A 71 0.00 1.29 1.82
C GLY A 71 0.81 0.32 0.96
N ALA A 72 2.15 0.42 0.98
CA ALA A 72 3.00 -0.52 0.24
C ALA A 72 2.89 -1.95 0.76
N VAL A 73 2.53 -2.15 2.05
CA VAL A 73 2.30 -3.49 2.59
C VAL A 73 1.12 -4.19 1.92
N VAL A 74 0.06 -3.43 1.59
CA VAL A 74 -1.13 -3.95 0.91
C VAL A 74 -0.77 -4.39 -0.50
N MET A 75 -0.07 -3.54 -1.25
CA MET A 75 0.41 -3.86 -2.60
C MET A 75 1.38 -5.06 -2.61
N LYS A 76 2.14 -5.26 -1.53
CA LYS A 76 3.07 -6.39 -1.38
C LYS A 76 2.34 -7.69 -1.09
N ASN A 77 1.35 -7.65 -0.19
CA ASN A 77 0.67 -8.86 0.28
C ASN A 77 -0.42 -9.34 -0.69
N PHE A 78 -1.10 -8.42 -1.36
CA PHE A 78 -2.27 -8.70 -2.21
C PHE A 78 -2.04 -8.35 -3.69
N GLY A 79 -0.82 -7.92 -4.04
CA GLY A 79 -0.42 -7.67 -5.43
C GLY A 79 -0.46 -8.92 -6.28
N SER A 80 -1.21 -8.89 -7.38
CA SER A 80 -1.25 -9.96 -8.39
C SER A 80 -0.05 -9.95 -9.36
N HIS A 81 0.81 -8.93 -9.28
CA HIS A 81 1.95 -8.75 -10.17
C HIS A 81 3.30 -8.99 -9.46
N ASP A 82 3.84 -10.20 -9.63
CA ASP A 82 5.23 -10.50 -9.26
C ASP A 82 6.17 -10.17 -10.42
N ALA A 83 6.60 -8.91 -10.48
CA ALA A 83 7.48 -8.41 -11.53
C ALA A 83 8.80 -7.90 -10.93
N LYS A 84 9.93 -8.30 -11.53
CA LYS A 84 11.29 -7.97 -11.03
C LYS A 84 11.59 -6.47 -10.94
N ASN A 85 10.84 -5.65 -11.68
CA ASN A 85 10.95 -4.19 -11.73
C ASN A 85 10.06 -3.49 -10.68
N ILE A 86 9.32 -4.23 -9.86
CA ILE A 86 8.51 -3.70 -8.76
C ILE A 86 9.23 -3.99 -7.44
N SER A 87 9.33 -2.97 -6.59
CA SER A 87 9.93 -3.07 -5.26
C SER A 87 9.10 -2.32 -4.22
N TYR A 88 9.34 -2.65 -2.94
CA TYR A 88 8.55 -2.14 -1.82
C TYR A 88 9.48 -1.56 -0.75
N ASN A 89 9.33 -0.28 -0.44
CA ASN A 89 9.96 0.36 0.70
C ASN A 89 8.93 0.55 1.83
N LEU A 90 9.01 -0.33 2.83
CA LEU A 90 8.07 -0.36 3.96
C LEU A 90 8.48 0.56 5.11
N ASP A 91 9.58 1.31 5.01
CA ASP A 91 9.90 2.34 6.00
C ASP A 91 8.89 3.49 5.87
N VAL A 92 7.95 3.54 6.80
CA VAL A 92 6.94 4.62 6.88
C VAL A 92 7.56 6.01 7.03
N LYS A 93 8.84 6.09 7.43
CA LYS A 93 9.60 7.34 7.58
C LYS A 93 10.46 7.65 6.34
N ALA A 94 10.42 6.86 5.27
CA ALA A 94 11.27 7.03 4.10
C ALA A 94 11.23 8.47 3.55
N ASN A 95 10.04 9.04 3.39
CA ASN A 95 9.87 10.41 2.90
C ASN A 95 10.42 11.45 3.89
N ALA A 96 10.19 11.27 5.18
CA ALA A 96 10.70 12.18 6.22
C ALA A 96 12.23 12.18 6.26
N ARG A 97 12.86 11.01 6.18
CA ARG A 97 14.32 10.87 6.07
C ARG A 97 14.84 11.55 4.79
N GLY A 98 14.13 11.40 3.68
CA GLY A 98 14.47 12.10 2.43
C GLY A 98 14.45 13.61 2.58
N TYR A 99 13.42 14.17 3.23
CA TYR A 99 13.35 15.61 3.51
C TYR A 99 14.46 16.09 4.45
N GLU A 100 14.77 15.33 5.50
CA GLU A 100 15.88 15.64 6.42
C GLU A 100 17.23 15.69 5.68
N GLN A 101 17.47 14.74 4.77
CA GLN A 101 18.67 14.70 3.94
C GLN A 101 18.76 15.93 3.03
N LEU A 102 17.67 16.26 2.32
CA LEU A 102 17.62 17.43 1.44
C LEU A 102 17.88 18.73 2.22
N ALA A 103 17.27 18.89 3.40
CA ALA A 103 17.50 20.04 4.27
C ALA A 103 18.96 20.12 4.73
N THR A 104 19.55 18.99 5.14
CA THR A 104 20.95 18.92 5.56
C THR A 104 21.90 19.29 4.43
N MET A 105 21.64 18.83 3.20
CA MET A 105 22.41 19.18 2.02
C MET A 105 22.33 20.69 1.73
N GLY A 106 21.13 21.26 1.78
CA GLY A 106 20.92 22.71 1.60
C GLY A 106 21.68 23.56 2.63
N LEU A 107 21.63 23.18 3.91
CA LEU A 107 22.37 23.88 4.97
C LEU A 107 23.89 23.80 4.78
N LYS A 108 24.42 22.65 4.32
CA LYS A 108 25.84 22.48 4.02
C LYS A 108 26.29 23.32 2.82
N SER A 109 25.47 23.45 1.78
CA SER A 109 25.79 24.32 0.64
C SER A 109 25.83 25.79 1.03
N THR A 110 24.90 26.25 1.88
CA THR A 110 24.87 27.65 2.33
C THR A 110 26.09 28.00 3.17
N LYS A 111 26.50 27.12 4.10
CA LYS A 111 27.72 27.31 4.91
C LYS A 111 29.02 27.34 4.11
N ARG A 112 29.04 26.80 2.89
CA ARG A 112 30.24 26.81 2.01
C ARG A 112 30.34 28.10 1.18
N LEU A 113 29.24 28.85 1.09
CA LEU A 113 29.15 30.11 0.33
C LEU A 113 29.25 31.35 1.23
N SER A 114 29.16 31.19 2.55
CA SER A 114 29.45 32.20 3.57
C SER A 114 30.91 32.16 3.99
#